data_AF-A0A382EQ44-F1
#
_entry.id   AF-A0A382EQ44-F1
#
_cell.length_a   1.000
_cell.length_b   1.000
_cell.length_c   1.000
_cell.angle_alpha   90.00
_cell.angle_beta   90.00
_cell.angle_gamma   90.00
#
_symmetry.space_group_name_H-M   'P 1'
#
loop_
_entity.id
_entity.type
_entity.pdbx_description
1 polymer ?
#
loop_
_entity_poly.entity_id
_entity_poly.type
_entity_poly.pdbx_seq_one_letter_code
_entity_poly.pdbx_strand_id
1 'polypeptide(L)'
;MIRECSNHGYYADDHLCPACNSEGKFIMRTGERDSMARRLALVLRHAPEKFNLEMDINGWIDVKDIIKQFKGSNEKRNHWLRPHHIRAISETDPKG
;
A
#
# COMPACT_ATOMS: atom_id res chain seq x y z
N MET A 1 11.73 2.27 -0.27
CA MET A 1 10.87 2.33 -1.48
C MET A 1 10.41 0.92 -1.80
N ILE A 2 9.41 0.70 -2.66
CA ILE A 2 9.00 -0.66 -3.06
C ILE A 2 9.16 -0.84 -4.56
N ARG A 3 9.68 -1.99 -4.96
CA ARG A 3 9.83 -2.44 -6.34
C ARG A 3 9.30 -3.88 -6.47
N GLU A 4 9.09 -4.33 -7.71
CA GLU A 4 8.59 -5.67 -8.05
C GLU A 4 9.56 -6.37 -8.99
N CYS A 5 10.08 -7.52 -8.56
CA CYS A 5 10.79 -8.45 -9.42
C CYS A 5 9.77 -9.39 -10.08
N SER A 6 9.82 -9.55 -11.40
CA SER A 6 8.91 -10.44 -12.12
C SER A 6 8.96 -11.90 -11.65
N ASN A 7 10.08 -12.34 -11.07
CA ASN A 7 10.27 -13.72 -10.62
C ASN A 7 10.10 -13.91 -9.10
N HIS A 8 10.35 -12.87 -8.29
CA HIS A 8 10.43 -12.99 -6.83
C HIS A 8 9.45 -12.10 -6.07
N GLY A 9 8.59 -11.34 -6.77
CA GLY A 9 7.56 -10.50 -6.16
C GLY A 9 8.08 -9.15 -5.65
N TYR A 10 7.35 -8.57 -4.70
CA TYR A 10 7.67 -7.26 -4.14
C TYR A 10 8.88 -7.35 -3.20
N TYR A 11 9.69 -6.30 -3.22
CA TYR A 11 10.77 -6.08 -2.26
C TYR A 11 10.88 -4.61 -1.92
N ALA A 12 11.27 -4.33 -0.68
CA ALA A 12 11.41 -2.99 -0.16
C ALA A 12 12.85 -2.66 0.16
N ASP A 13 13.13 -1.35 0.21
CA ASP A 13 14.34 -0.74 0.77
C ASP A 13 15.66 -1.05 0.05
N ASP A 14 15.60 -1.70 -1.11
CA ASP A 14 16.73 -1.91 -2.02
C ASP A 14 16.37 -1.49 -3.47
N HIS A 15 17.39 -1.11 -4.24
CA HIS A 15 17.28 -0.85 -5.67
C HIS A 15 17.24 -2.15 -6.49
N LEU A 16 17.90 -3.20 -6.03
CA LEU A 16 18.00 -4.48 -6.73
C LEU A 16 17.25 -5.56 -5.96
N CYS A 17 16.65 -6.49 -6.70
CA CYS A 17 15.99 -7.65 -6.09
C CYS A 17 17.03 -8.46 -5.29
N PRO A 18 16.81 -8.74 -4.00
CA PRO A 18 17.79 -9.43 -3.17
C PRO A 18 18.04 -10.89 -3.59
N ALA A 19 17.13 -11.49 -4.35
CA ALA A 19 17.24 -12.89 -4.79
C ALA A 19 18.01 -13.06 -6.11
N CYS A 20 17.91 -12.11 -7.05
CA CYS A 20 18.49 -12.26 -8.39
C CYS A 20 19.18 -11.01 -8.95
N ASN A 21 19.29 -9.96 -8.14
CA ASN A 21 19.93 -8.68 -8.49
C ASN A 21 19.29 -7.94 -9.67
N SER A 22 18.07 -8.34 -10.09
CA SER A 22 17.33 -7.63 -11.13
C SER A 22 16.84 -6.27 -10.62
N GLU A 23 16.85 -5.23 -11.45
CA GLU A 23 16.44 -3.89 -11.04
C GLU A 23 14.97 -3.79 -10.60
N GLY A 24 14.09 -4.62 -11.16
CA GLY A 24 12.67 -4.65 -10.85
C GLY A 24 11.88 -3.39 -11.28
N LYS A 25 10.57 -3.55 -11.40
CA LYS A 25 9.65 -2.46 -11.73
C LYS A 25 9.44 -1.58 -10.51
N PHE A 26 9.52 -0.26 -10.70
CA PHE A 26 9.18 0.69 -9.64
C PHE A 26 7.69 0.60 -9.29
N ILE A 27 7.37 0.51 -7.99
CA ILE A 27 5.99 0.47 -7.48
C ILE A 27 5.65 1.77 -6.75
N MET A 28 6.43 2.16 -5.73
CA MET A 28 6.19 3.43 -5.00
C MET A 28 7.42 3.93 -4.24
N ARG A 29 7.43 5.22 -3.92
CA ARG A 29 8.49 5.86 -3.13
C ARG A 29 8.34 5.54 -1.64
N THR A 30 9.43 5.68 -0.89
CA THR A 30 9.42 5.49 0.58
C THR A 30 8.39 6.40 1.27
N GLY A 31 8.34 7.69 0.92
CA GLY A 31 7.36 8.60 1.52
C GLY A 31 5.90 8.25 1.20
N GLU A 32 5.63 7.69 0.03
CA GLU A 32 4.30 7.19 -0.36
C GLU A 32 3.94 5.95 0.48
N ARG A 33 4.85 4.97 0.57
CA ARG A 33 4.72 3.78 1.45
C ARG A 33 4.39 4.20 2.88
N ASP A 34 5.22 5.05 3.48
CA ASP A 34 5.12 5.37 4.90
C ASP A 34 3.90 6.24 5.23
N SER A 35 3.49 7.11 4.30
CA SER A 35 2.23 7.86 4.44
C SER A 35 1.03 6.93 4.35
N MET A 36 1.03 6.02 3.36
CA MET A 36 -0.05 5.07 3.15
C MET A 36 -0.17 4.06 4.28
N ALA A 37 0.94 3.50 4.76
CA ALA A 37 0.95 2.55 5.88
C ALA A 37 0.34 3.16 7.15
N ARG A 38 0.68 4.42 7.48
CA ARG A 38 0.08 5.13 8.62
C ARG A 38 -1.42 5.35 8.45
N ARG A 39 -1.88 5.71 7.25
CA ARG A 39 -3.31 5.87 6.95
C ARG A 39 -4.05 4.55 7.04
N LEU A 40 -3.47 3.47 6.51
CA LEU A 40 -4.03 2.12 6.61
C LEU A 40 -4.13 1.69 8.08
N ALA A 41 -3.09 1.90 8.89
CA ALA A 41 -3.13 1.60 10.32
C ALA A 41 -4.24 2.39 11.04
N LEU A 42 -4.44 3.67 10.71
CA LEU A 42 -5.51 4.49 11.27
C LEU A 42 -6.91 3.95 10.89
N VAL A 43 -7.13 3.66 9.60
CA VAL A 43 -8.40 3.13 9.10
C VAL A 43 -8.70 1.76 9.68
N LEU A 44 -7.73 0.84 9.61
CA LEU A 44 -7.94 -0.57 9.90
C LEU A 44 -7.93 -0.90 11.41
N ARG A 45 -7.51 0.02 12.27
CA ARG A 45 -7.40 -0.26 13.72
C ARG A 45 -8.14 0.72 14.63
N HIS A 46 -8.50 1.89 14.12
CA HIS A 46 -8.94 2.97 15.02
C HIS A 46 -10.20 3.68 14.55
N ALA A 47 -10.25 4.11 13.29
CA ALA A 47 -11.29 5.04 12.86
C ALA A 47 -11.63 4.94 11.36
N PRO A 48 -12.18 3.81 10.88
CA PRO A 48 -12.60 3.68 9.48
C PRO A 48 -13.68 4.70 9.09
N GLU A 49 -14.57 5.07 10.03
CA GLU A 49 -15.68 6.01 9.83
C GLU A 49 -15.21 7.42 9.46
N LYS A 50 -14.03 7.84 9.94
CA LYS A 50 -13.43 9.14 9.56
C LYS A 50 -13.07 9.23 8.07
N PHE A 51 -13.03 8.09 7.38
CA PHE A 51 -12.75 7.97 5.96
C PHE A 51 -13.98 7.53 5.16
N ASN A 52 -15.17 7.50 5.76
CA ASN A 52 -16.39 6.98 5.14
C ASN A 52 -16.18 5.54 4.62
N LEU A 53 -15.52 4.72 5.44
CA LEU A 53 -15.31 3.30 5.23
C LEU A 53 -16.03 2.53 6.33
N GLU A 54 -16.59 1.40 5.96
CA GLU A 54 -17.20 0.45 6.88
C GLU A 54 -16.36 -0.81 6.93
N MET A 55 -16.19 -1.33 8.15
CA MET A 55 -15.46 -2.55 8.44
C MET A 55 -16.46 -3.62 8.83
N ASP A 56 -16.33 -4.81 8.24
CA ASP A 56 -17.19 -5.93 8.59
C ASP A 56 -16.85 -6.50 9.99
N ILE A 57 -17.67 -7.45 10.44
CA ILE A 57 -17.51 -8.09 11.76
C ILE A 57 -16.17 -8.80 11.95
N ASN A 58 -15.50 -9.16 10.86
CA ASN A 58 -14.23 -9.88 10.86
C ASN A 58 -13.03 -8.91 10.76
N GLY A 59 -13.29 -7.60 10.63
CA GLY A 59 -12.25 -6.58 10.51
C GLY A 59 -11.85 -6.23 9.07
N TRP A 60 -12.62 -6.64 8.06
CA TRP A 60 -12.26 -6.48 6.65
C TRP A 60 -12.91 -5.26 6.02
N ILE A 61 -12.21 -4.68 5.05
CA ILE A 61 -12.70 -3.59 4.19
C ILE A 61 -12.27 -3.92 2.76
N ASP A 62 -13.14 -3.70 1.77
CA ASP A 62 -12.75 -3.85 0.36
C ASP A 62 -11.64 -2.85 0.00
N VAL A 63 -10.53 -3.37 -0.52
CA VAL A 63 -9.39 -2.55 -0.96
C VAL A 63 -9.77 -1.47 -1.96
N LYS A 64 -10.77 -1.72 -2.82
CA LYS A 64 -11.28 -0.76 -3.80
C LYS A 64 -11.95 0.42 -3.12
N ASP A 65 -12.67 0.19 -2.02
CA ASP A 65 -13.29 1.27 -1.25
C ASP A 65 -12.23 2.11 -0.53
N ILE A 66 -11.23 1.48 0.08
CA ILE A 66 -10.08 2.20 0.66
C ILE A 66 -9.44 3.11 -0.40
N ILE A 67 -9.16 2.57 -1.59
CA ILE A 67 -8.53 3.33 -2.68
C ILE A 67 -9.43 4.48 -3.14
N LYS A 68 -10.74 4.23 -3.29
CA LYS A 68 -11.73 5.25 -3.68
C LYS A 68 -11.74 6.41 -2.69
N GLN A 69 -11.84 6.12 -1.38
CA GLN A 69 -11.87 7.17 -0.36
C GLN A 69 -10.55 7.92 -0.27
N PHE A 70 -9.42 7.21 -0.38
CA PHE A 70 -8.11 7.86 -0.32
C PHE A 70 -7.85 8.74 -1.53
N LYS A 71 -8.26 8.33 -2.73
CA LYS A 71 -8.22 9.19 -3.91
C LYS A 71 -9.15 10.39 -3.77
N GLY A 72 -10.40 10.19 -3.36
CA GLY A 72 -11.39 11.25 -3.18
C GLY A 72 -10.90 12.36 -2.24
N SER A 73 -10.18 12.01 -1.17
CA SER A 73 -9.63 12.99 -0.22
C SER A 73 -8.58 13.95 -0.83
N ASN A 74 -7.82 13.51 -1.85
CA ASN A 74 -6.82 14.34 -2.53
C ASN A 74 -6.37 13.66 -3.84
N GLU A 75 -7.17 13.86 -4.89
CA GLU A 75 -6.98 13.15 -6.15
C GLU A 75 -5.61 13.43 -6.77
N LYS A 76 -5.17 14.71 -6.76
CA LYS A 76 -3.87 15.10 -7.32
C LYS A 76 -2.71 14.38 -6.65
N ARG A 77 -2.71 14.25 -5.32
CA ARG A 77 -1.63 13.56 -4.59
C ARG A 77 -1.73 12.04 -4.66
N ASN A 78 -2.94 11.49 -4.74
CA ASN A 78 -3.17 10.04 -4.67
C ASN A 78 -3.52 9.41 -6.03
N HIS A 79 -3.32 10.14 -7.14
CA HIS A 79 -3.65 9.68 -8.49
C HIS A 79 -2.93 8.38 -8.88
N TRP A 80 -1.77 8.09 -8.28
CA TRP A 80 -0.97 6.89 -8.50
C TRP A 80 -1.58 5.64 -7.85
N LEU A 81 -2.34 5.78 -6.76
CA LEU A 81 -2.78 4.65 -5.93
C LEU A 81 -3.63 3.63 -6.70
N ARG A 82 -3.34 2.34 -6.54
CA ARG A 82 -4.00 1.18 -7.21
C ARG A 82 -3.93 -0.04 -6.27
N PRO A 83 -4.74 -1.10 -6.49
CA PRO A 83 -4.73 -2.29 -5.62
C PRO A 83 -3.35 -2.90 -5.39
N HIS A 84 -2.52 -3.00 -6.44
CA HIS A 84 -1.18 -3.58 -6.31
C HIS A 84 -0.26 -2.78 -5.38
N HIS A 85 -0.49 -1.47 -5.20
CA HIS A 85 0.27 -0.68 -4.23
C HIS A 85 -0.05 -1.09 -2.79
N ILE A 86 -1.35 -1.29 -2.47
CA ILE A 86 -1.74 -1.76 -1.13
C ILE A 86 -1.19 -3.16 -0.87
N ARG A 87 -1.28 -4.04 -1.87
CA ARG A 87 -0.68 -5.38 -1.82
C ARG A 87 0.82 -5.32 -1.56
N ALA A 88 1.54 -4.47 -2.30
CA ALA A 88 2.98 -4.32 -2.17
C ALA A 88 3.39 -3.82 -0.77
N ILE A 89 2.61 -2.91 -0.17
CA ILE A 89 2.82 -2.50 1.23
C ILE A 89 2.64 -3.70 2.17
N SER A 90 1.55 -4.45 2.03
CA SER A 90 1.25 -5.60 2.89
C SER A 90 2.28 -6.72 2.78
N GLU A 91 2.78 -7.04 1.58
CA GLU A 91 3.74 -8.12 1.37
C GLU A 91 5.17 -7.75 1.77
N THR A 92 5.45 -6.46 1.95
CA THR A 92 6.79 -5.97 2.32
C THR A 92 6.83 -5.29 3.69
N ASP A 93 5.75 -5.35 4.47
CA ASP A 93 5.75 -4.84 5.84
C ASP A 93 6.59 -5.77 6.74
N PRO A 94 7.68 -5.28 7.35
CA PRO A 94 8.52 -6.11 8.22
C PRO A 94 7.84 -6.54 9.53
N LYS A 95 6.67 -5.98 9.86
CA LYS A 95 5.93 -6.28 11.09
C LYS A 95 4.80 -7.30 10.88
N GLY A 96 4.55 -7.72 9.64
CA GLY A 96 3.33 -8.44 9.26
C GLY A 96 2.07 -7.58 9.37
#